data_AF-A0A444X0M7-F1
#
_entry.id   AF-A0A444X0M7-F1
#
_cell.length_a   1.000
_cell.length_b   1.000
_cell.length_c   1.000
_cell.angle_alpha   90.00
_cell.angle_beta   90.00
_cell.angle_gamma   90.00
#
_symmetry.space_group_name_H-M   'P 1'
#
loop_
_entity.id
_entity.type
_entity.pdbx_description
1 polymer ?
#
loop_
_entity_poly.entity_id
_entity_poly.type
_entity_poly.pdbx_seq_one_letter_code
_entity_poly.pdbx_strand_id
1 'polypeptide(L)'
;MEFSTPEEASSFYNNYSRLKGFSSMRDKTVRNTFSEIVRYMFVCNRQGFQEKKLLEKVDRKRDHKVVTRCRCLAEMRIKRKDGSGKWYVSRFVEEHNHELAFGKLVDYLRSHRKISEVEVAQLTSMREIGISIPKIYKSFAPQLVSFNLVTFTKQDMYNEVRKQRGL
;
A
#
# COMPACT_ATOMS: atom_id res chain seq x y z
N MET A 1 23.66 -3.40 -2.04
CA MET A 1 22.52 -4.31 -2.29
C MET A 1 22.10 -4.17 -3.75
N GLU A 2 21.98 -5.30 -4.44
CA GLU A 2 21.63 -5.37 -5.87
C GLU A 2 20.43 -6.31 -6.07
N PHE A 3 19.66 -6.06 -7.13
CA PHE A 3 18.46 -6.79 -7.52
C PHE A 3 18.46 -7.05 -9.02
N SER A 4 17.86 -8.16 -9.43
CA SER A 4 17.71 -8.50 -10.84
C SER A 4 16.59 -7.71 -11.48
N THR A 5 15.51 -7.45 -10.72
CA THR A 5 14.33 -6.72 -11.20
C THR A 5 13.89 -5.62 -10.22
N PRO A 6 13.21 -4.56 -10.71
CA PRO A 6 12.56 -3.57 -9.85
C PRO A 6 11.49 -4.16 -8.92
N GLU A 7 10.84 -5.24 -9.33
CA GLU A 7 9.82 -5.97 -8.57
C GLU A 7 10.43 -6.69 -7.36
N GLU A 8 11.61 -7.26 -7.52
CA GLU A 8 12.39 -7.85 -6.42
C GLU A 8 12.75 -6.78 -5.39
N ALA A 9 13.26 -5.64 -5.84
CA ALA A 9 13.55 -4.49 -4.97
C ALA A 9 12.30 -3.96 -4.26
N SER A 10 11.17 -3.89 -4.99
CA SER A 10 9.88 -3.47 -4.43
C SER A 10 9.42 -4.42 -3.33
N SER A 11 9.58 -5.72 -3.53
CA SER A 11 9.20 -6.76 -2.56
C SER A 11 10.11 -6.71 -1.34
N PHE A 12 11.42 -6.54 -1.55
CA PHE A 12 12.39 -6.34 -0.49
C PHE A 12 12.01 -5.16 0.41
N TYR A 13 11.74 -3.98 -0.18
CA TYR A 13 11.40 -2.79 0.61
C TYR A 13 10.02 -2.90 1.26
N ASN A 14 9.09 -3.63 0.65
CA ASN A 14 7.80 -3.91 1.28
C ASN A 14 7.95 -4.83 2.51
N ASN A 15 8.84 -5.82 2.46
CA ASN A 15 9.12 -6.65 3.62
C ASN A 15 9.84 -5.85 4.71
N TYR A 16 10.82 -5.03 4.33
CA TYR A 16 11.47 -4.09 5.26
C TYR A 16 10.46 -3.16 5.93
N SER A 17 9.55 -2.57 5.15
CA SER A 17 8.52 -1.66 5.69
C SER A 17 7.55 -2.36 6.62
N ARG A 18 7.21 -3.63 6.35
CA ARG A 18 6.42 -4.46 7.26
C ARG A 18 7.13 -4.67 8.59
N LEU A 19 8.39 -5.07 8.57
CA LEU A 19 9.18 -5.30 9.79
C LEU A 19 9.35 -4.03 10.62
N LYS A 20 9.54 -2.88 9.97
CA LYS A 20 9.65 -1.58 10.65
C LYS A 20 8.31 -0.98 11.06
N GLY A 21 7.20 -1.43 10.48
CA GLY A 21 5.87 -0.95 10.84
C GLY A 21 5.40 0.29 10.08
N PHE A 22 5.81 0.46 8.82
CA PHE A 22 5.22 1.45 7.92
C PHE A 22 4.73 0.82 6.63
N SER A 23 3.93 1.59 5.88
CA SER A 23 3.48 1.19 4.55
C SER A 23 4.38 1.81 3.51
N SER A 24 4.97 1.00 2.65
CA SER A 24 5.71 1.49 1.49
C SER A 24 4.80 1.73 0.30
N MET A 25 5.16 2.69 -0.54
CA MET A 25 4.55 2.91 -1.86
C MET A 25 5.63 3.18 -2.91
N ARG A 26 5.34 2.86 -4.16
CA ARG A 26 6.18 3.27 -5.29
C ARG A 26 5.85 4.73 -5.62
N ASP A 27 6.86 5.60 -5.58
CA ASP A 27 6.76 6.99 -6.02
C ASP A 27 7.06 7.11 -7.53
N LYS A 28 7.15 8.33 -8.05
CA LYS A 28 7.47 8.63 -9.46
C LYS A 28 8.74 7.91 -9.89
N THR A 29 8.67 7.27 -11.06
CA THR A 29 9.82 6.71 -11.76
C THR A 29 10.48 7.77 -12.62
N VAL A 30 11.81 7.72 -12.74
CA VAL A 30 12.54 8.61 -13.64
C VAL A 30 12.89 7.84 -14.90
N ARG A 31 12.60 8.45 -16.05
CA ARG A 31 12.94 7.92 -17.38
C ARG A 31 14.07 8.74 -18.00
N ASN A 32 14.88 8.10 -18.83
CA ASN A 32 15.84 8.79 -19.68
C ASN A 32 15.15 9.38 -20.94
N THR A 33 15.93 10.05 -21.78
CA THR A 33 15.48 10.61 -23.06
C THR A 33 14.89 9.54 -24.00
N PHE A 34 15.37 8.31 -23.90
CA PHE A 34 14.89 7.15 -24.66
C PHE A 34 13.65 6.47 -24.05
N SER A 35 12.99 7.11 -23.07
CA SER A 35 11.82 6.58 -22.35
C SER A 35 12.06 5.31 -21.52
N GLU A 36 13.30 4.88 -21.35
CA GLU A 36 13.65 3.77 -20.48
C GLU A 36 13.63 4.23 -19.02
N ILE A 37 13.11 3.38 -18.13
CA ILE A 37 13.15 3.67 -16.70
C ILE A 37 14.58 3.47 -16.20
N VAL A 38 15.15 4.52 -15.61
CA VAL A 38 16.52 4.51 -15.07
C VAL A 38 16.55 4.49 -13.54
N ARG A 39 15.43 4.82 -12.90
CA ARG A 39 15.33 4.94 -11.45
C ARG A 39 13.92 4.62 -10.95
N TYR A 40 13.87 3.86 -9.86
CA TYR A 40 12.67 3.71 -9.04
C TYR A 40 12.90 4.30 -7.66
N MET A 41 11.84 4.88 -7.11
CA MET A 41 11.78 5.37 -5.74
C MET A 41 10.66 4.64 -4.99
N PHE A 42 11.01 4.11 -3.84
CA PHE A 42 10.08 3.51 -2.89
C PHE A 42 10.11 4.33 -1.61
N VAL A 43 8.95 4.69 -1.08
CA VAL A 43 8.83 5.75 -0.08
C VAL A 43 7.81 5.35 0.97
N CYS A 44 7.86 5.99 2.14
CA CYS A 44 6.78 5.87 3.11
C CYS A 44 5.45 6.43 2.53
N ASN A 45 4.33 5.78 2.80
CA ASN A 45 3.00 6.24 2.37
C ASN A 45 2.60 7.62 2.94
N ARG A 46 3.28 8.07 4.01
CA ARG A 46 3.12 9.39 4.62
C ARG A 46 4.04 10.46 3.99
N GLN A 47 4.77 10.14 2.91
CA GLN A 47 5.56 11.12 2.16
C GLN A 47 4.66 12.19 1.50
N GLY A 48 5.24 13.38 1.33
CA GLY A 48 4.66 14.48 0.58
C GLY A 48 3.65 15.28 1.39
N PHE A 49 2.83 16.03 0.66
CA PHE A 49 1.81 16.92 1.20
C PHE A 49 0.43 16.45 0.78
N GLN A 50 -0.57 16.76 1.60
CA GLN A 50 -1.96 16.74 1.15
C GLN A 50 -2.23 18.04 0.39
N GLU A 51 -2.78 17.95 -0.82
CA GLU A 51 -3.09 19.13 -1.62
C GLU A 51 -4.10 20.03 -0.89
N LYS A 52 -3.83 21.34 -0.83
CA LYS A 52 -4.71 22.34 -0.17
C LYS A 52 -6.13 22.36 -0.75
N LYS A 53 -6.27 22.11 -2.07
CA LYS A 53 -7.56 21.92 -2.75
C LYS A 53 -8.41 20.79 -2.14
N LEU A 54 -7.77 19.84 -1.44
CA LEU A 54 -8.46 18.77 -0.73
C LEU A 54 -8.93 19.15 0.68
N LEU A 55 -8.45 20.28 1.23
CA LEU A 55 -8.77 20.78 2.57
C LEU A 55 -9.75 21.96 2.51
N GLU A 56 -9.73 22.74 1.43
CA GLU A 56 -10.46 24.01 1.33
C GLU A 56 -11.76 23.94 0.49
N LYS A 57 -12.13 22.76 -0.01
CA LYS A 57 -13.38 22.61 -0.79
C LYS A 57 -14.59 22.61 0.17
N VAL A 58 -15.32 23.73 0.17
CA VAL A 58 -16.51 23.98 0.99
C VAL A 58 -17.70 23.11 0.56
N ASP A 59 -17.86 22.83 -0.74
CA ASP A 59 -19.01 22.07 -1.28
C ASP A 59 -18.80 20.55 -1.35
N ARG A 60 -18.58 19.91 -0.21
CA ARG A 60 -18.31 18.45 -0.16
C ARG A 60 -19.48 17.64 0.39
N LYS A 61 -19.85 16.58 -0.34
CA LYS A 61 -20.81 15.56 0.11
C LYS A 61 -20.23 14.53 1.09
N ARG A 62 -18.93 14.58 1.41
CA ARG A 62 -18.22 13.63 2.29
C ARG A 62 -17.18 14.36 3.14
N ASP A 63 -16.99 13.90 4.38
CA ASP A 63 -16.01 14.43 5.32
C ASP A 63 -14.58 14.46 4.75
N HIS A 64 -13.78 15.38 5.29
CA HIS A 64 -12.36 15.46 4.95
C HIS A 64 -11.65 14.15 5.31
N LYS A 65 -10.92 13.61 4.33
CA LYS A 65 -10.00 12.51 4.59
C LYS A 65 -8.92 12.99 5.57
N VAL A 66 -8.77 12.29 6.69
CA VAL A 66 -7.74 12.57 7.71
C VAL A 66 -6.39 12.81 7.03
N VAL A 67 -5.71 13.87 7.46
CA VAL A 67 -4.39 14.21 6.91
C VAL A 67 -3.37 13.20 7.40
N THR A 68 -2.94 12.31 6.50
CA THR A 68 -1.97 11.26 6.82
C THR A 68 -0.56 11.54 6.29
N ARG A 69 -0.40 12.53 5.39
CA ARG A 69 0.90 12.90 4.82
C ARG A 69 1.60 13.94 5.69
N CYS A 70 2.82 13.63 6.15
CA CYS A 70 3.62 14.44 7.05
C CYS A 70 5.01 14.75 6.48
N ARG A 71 5.20 14.65 5.16
CA ARG A 71 6.51 14.84 4.48
C ARG A 71 7.60 13.89 4.98
N CYS A 72 7.22 12.67 5.36
CA CYS A 72 8.19 11.65 5.75
C CYS A 72 9.23 11.43 4.64
N LEU A 73 10.51 11.40 5.01
CA LEU A 73 11.64 11.32 4.08
C LEU A 73 12.19 9.90 3.91
N ALA A 74 11.67 8.93 4.68
CA ALA A 74 12.04 7.53 4.55
C ALA A 74 11.83 7.05 3.11
N GLU A 75 12.92 6.62 2.48
CA GLU A 75 12.95 6.23 1.07
C GLU A 75 14.02 5.18 0.79
N MET A 76 13.77 4.35 -0.22
CA MET A 76 14.76 3.53 -0.90
C MET A 76 14.72 3.85 -2.39
N ARG A 77 15.89 4.16 -2.96
CA ARG A 77 16.04 4.52 -4.36
C ARG A 77 16.96 3.55 -5.07
N ILE A 78 16.47 2.92 -6.13
CA ILE A 78 17.28 2.05 -6.98
C ILE A 78 17.58 2.70 -8.33
N LYS A 79 18.75 2.39 -8.88
CA LYS A 79 19.18 2.80 -10.23
C LYS A 79 19.63 1.58 -11.01
N ARG A 80 19.50 1.65 -12.34
CA ARG A 80 20.06 0.65 -13.25
C ARG A 80 21.58 0.76 -13.23
N LYS A 81 22.28 -0.37 -13.17
CA LYS A 81 23.74 -0.47 -13.26
C LYS A 81 24.10 -0.71 -14.71
N ASP A 82 24.93 0.18 -15.26
CA ASP A 82 25.34 0.11 -16.66
C ASP A 82 26.06 -1.22 -16.96
N GLY A 83 25.84 -1.76 -18.16
CA GLY A 83 26.45 -3.01 -18.64
C GLY A 83 25.91 -4.32 -18.05
N SER A 84 25.41 -4.34 -16.81
CA SER A 84 24.95 -5.59 -16.16
C SER A 84 23.44 -5.83 -16.24
N GLY A 85 22.65 -4.80 -16.56
CA GLY A 85 21.19 -4.85 -16.52
C GLY A 85 20.58 -4.93 -15.11
N LYS A 86 21.39 -5.08 -14.06
CA LYS A 86 20.97 -5.16 -12.66
C LYS A 86 20.58 -3.80 -12.09
N TRP A 87 19.89 -3.83 -10.96
CA TRP A 87 19.49 -2.66 -10.19
C TRP A 87 20.25 -2.62 -8.88
N TYR A 88 20.71 -1.45 -8.44
CA TYR A 88 21.39 -1.31 -7.14
C TYR A 88 20.72 -0.22 -6.30
N VAL A 89 20.78 -0.38 -4.98
CA VAL A 89 20.33 0.65 -4.03
C VAL A 89 21.32 1.81 -4.06
N SER A 90 20.87 2.96 -4.56
CA SER A 90 21.65 4.19 -4.70
C SER A 90 21.47 5.18 -3.53
N ARG A 91 20.35 5.07 -2.81
CA ARG A 91 20.08 5.86 -1.61
C ARG A 91 19.08 5.10 -0.73
N PHE A 92 19.30 5.17 0.57
CA PHE A 92 18.44 4.62 1.59
C PHE A 92 18.35 5.61 2.74
N VAL A 93 17.14 5.97 3.15
CA VAL A 93 16.85 6.86 4.27
C VAL A 93 15.92 6.09 5.19
N GLU A 94 16.38 5.82 6.41
CA GLU A 94 15.65 5.04 7.41
C GLU A 94 14.78 5.93 8.31
N GLU A 95 15.16 7.20 8.50
CA GLU A 95 14.52 8.06 9.49
C GLU A 95 13.06 8.39 9.13
N HIS A 96 12.19 8.26 10.14
CA HIS A 96 10.80 8.65 10.08
C HIS A 96 10.53 9.83 11.00
N ASN A 97 9.66 10.74 10.57
CA ASN A 97 9.21 11.88 11.36
C ASN A 97 7.82 11.68 11.98
N HIS A 98 7.40 10.42 12.11
CA HIS A 98 6.12 10.02 12.68
C HIS A 98 6.26 8.64 13.32
N GLU A 99 5.34 8.32 14.22
CA GLU A 99 5.27 7.01 14.85
C GLU A 99 4.98 5.90 13.83
N LEU A 100 5.57 4.73 14.09
CA LEU A 100 5.42 3.51 13.30
C LEU A 100 4.38 2.60 13.98
N ALA A 101 3.67 1.81 13.18
CA ALA A 101 2.74 0.81 13.70
C ALA A 101 3.52 -0.35 14.33
N PHE A 102 2.91 -1.03 15.29
CA PHE A 102 3.53 -2.16 15.98
C PHE A 102 2.60 -3.37 16.03
N GLY A 103 3.19 -4.56 16.14
CA GLY A 103 2.45 -5.82 16.25
C GLY A 103 1.42 -6.02 15.13
N LYS A 104 0.21 -6.44 15.50
CA LYS A 104 -0.87 -6.73 14.56
C LYS A 104 -1.38 -5.50 13.80
N LEU A 105 -1.07 -4.29 14.27
CA LEU A 105 -1.45 -3.04 13.57
C LEU A 105 -0.71 -2.86 12.24
N VAL A 106 0.44 -3.53 12.07
CA VAL A 106 1.19 -3.50 10.81
C VAL A 106 0.39 -4.10 9.66
N ASP A 107 -0.37 -5.16 9.90
CA ASP A 107 -1.15 -5.83 8.87
C ASP A 107 -2.35 -5.00 8.41
N TYR A 108 -2.74 -3.98 9.18
CA TYR A 108 -3.71 -2.96 8.78
C TYR A 108 -3.15 -1.86 7.90
N LEU A 109 -1.84 -1.81 7.70
CA LEU A 109 -1.23 -0.81 6.83
C LEU A 109 -1.50 -1.16 5.37
N ARG A 110 -1.83 -0.15 4.56
CA ARG A 110 -2.34 -0.31 3.19
C ARG A 110 -1.55 -1.28 2.31
N SER A 111 -0.21 -1.27 2.39
CA SER A 111 0.66 -2.14 1.58
C SER A 111 0.73 -3.59 2.08
N HIS A 112 0.29 -3.84 3.31
CA HIS A 112 0.35 -5.15 3.97
C HIS A 112 -1.02 -5.81 4.10
N ARG A 113 -2.10 -5.05 3.89
CA ARG A 113 -3.46 -5.60 3.82
C ARG A 113 -3.57 -6.63 2.72
N LYS A 114 -4.14 -7.78 3.08
CA LYS A 114 -4.50 -8.84 2.16
C LYS A 114 -5.86 -9.40 2.57
N ILE A 115 -6.60 -9.88 1.58
CA ILE A 115 -7.76 -10.74 1.77
C ILE A 115 -7.23 -12.14 1.43
N SER A 116 -7.32 -13.05 2.39
CA SER A 116 -6.93 -14.45 2.18
C SER A 116 -7.85 -15.12 1.17
N GLU A 117 -7.38 -16.18 0.53
CA GLU A 117 -8.18 -16.91 -0.47
C GLU A 117 -9.50 -17.43 0.12
N VAL A 118 -9.49 -17.85 1.39
CA VAL A 118 -10.69 -18.27 2.12
C VAL A 118 -11.68 -17.11 2.27
N GLU A 119 -11.20 -15.94 2.65
CA GLU A 119 -12.05 -14.73 2.78
C GLU A 119 -12.55 -14.25 1.41
N VAL A 120 -11.76 -14.41 0.35
CA VAL A 120 -12.18 -14.14 -1.03
C VAL A 120 -13.28 -15.11 -1.46
N ALA A 121 -13.11 -16.42 -1.22
CA ALA A 121 -14.14 -17.41 -1.50
C ALA A 121 -15.44 -17.11 -0.76
N GLN A 122 -15.35 -16.78 0.54
CA GLN A 122 -16.51 -16.40 1.34
C GLN A 122 -17.20 -15.13 0.83
N LEU A 123 -16.42 -14.12 0.41
CA LEU A 123 -16.93 -12.91 -0.26
C LEU A 123 -17.70 -13.25 -1.55
N THR A 124 -17.12 -14.11 -2.39
CA THR A 124 -17.73 -14.53 -3.67
C THR A 124 -19.06 -15.26 -3.44
N SER A 125 -19.08 -16.27 -2.57
CA SER A 125 -20.30 -17.05 -2.30
C SER A 125 -21.43 -16.18 -1.73
N MET A 126 -21.12 -15.27 -0.80
CA MET A 126 -22.14 -14.35 -0.25
C MET A 126 -22.64 -13.35 -1.29
N ARG A 127 -21.81 -12.97 -2.28
CA ARG A 127 -22.20 -12.09 -3.38
C ARG A 127 -23.12 -12.79 -4.38
N GLU A 128 -22.89 -14.06 -4.66
CA GLU A 128 -23.71 -14.87 -5.59
C GLU A 128 -25.16 -14.97 -5.11
N ILE A 129 -25.37 -15.09 -3.79
CA ILE A 129 -26.71 -15.09 -3.17
C ILE A 129 -27.28 -13.66 -2.94
N GLY A 130 -26.67 -12.63 -3.53
CA GLY A 130 -27.19 -11.27 -3.54
C GLY A 130 -26.89 -10.42 -2.30
N ILE A 131 -26.04 -10.89 -1.36
CA ILE A 131 -25.69 -10.07 -0.19
C ILE A 131 -24.77 -8.92 -0.60
N SER A 132 -25.07 -7.72 -0.08
CA SER A 132 -24.28 -6.53 -0.37
C SER A 132 -22.94 -6.54 0.37
N ILE A 133 -21.87 -6.05 -0.29
CA ILE A 133 -20.51 -5.96 0.29
C ILE A 133 -20.48 -5.34 1.70
N PRO A 134 -21.24 -4.26 2.02
CA PRO A 134 -21.27 -3.73 3.37
C PRO A 134 -21.81 -4.71 4.43
N LYS A 135 -22.78 -5.57 4.07
CA LYS A 135 -23.30 -6.62 4.95
C LYS A 135 -22.28 -7.75 5.13
N ILE A 136 -21.61 -8.15 4.05
CA ILE A 136 -20.53 -9.15 4.09
C ILE A 136 -19.36 -8.65 4.96
N TYR A 137 -18.94 -7.39 4.79
CA TYR A 137 -17.88 -6.83 5.65
C TYR A 137 -18.25 -6.87 7.14
N LYS A 138 -19.52 -6.60 7.48
CA LYS A 138 -20.01 -6.69 8.86
C LYS A 138 -20.03 -8.12 9.39
N SER A 139 -20.19 -9.15 8.56
CA SER A 139 -20.12 -10.54 9.04
C SER A 139 -18.70 -10.98 9.39
N PHE A 140 -17.66 -10.28 8.92
CA PHE A 140 -16.29 -10.45 9.38
C PHE A 140 -16.02 -9.75 10.73
N ALA A 141 -16.94 -8.89 11.21
CA ALA A 141 -16.73 -8.12 12.44
C ALA A 141 -16.61 -8.93 13.75
N PRO A 142 -17.28 -10.09 13.94
CA PRO A 142 -17.06 -10.93 15.11
C PRO A 142 -15.60 -11.42 15.24
N GLN A 143 -14.88 -11.51 14.12
CA GLN A 143 -13.47 -11.89 14.11
C GLN A 143 -12.58 -10.75 14.66
N LEU A 144 -12.98 -9.48 14.45
CA LEU A 144 -12.29 -8.28 14.95
C LEU A 144 -12.23 -8.18 16.50
N VAL A 145 -13.15 -8.84 17.21
CA VAL A 145 -13.24 -8.79 18.68
C VAL A 145 -12.35 -9.87 19.33
N SER A 146 -12.14 -10.98 18.62
CA SER A 146 -11.11 -11.96 18.97
C SER A 146 -9.73 -11.47 18.55
N PHE A 147 -8.66 -12.08 19.04
CA PHE A 147 -7.28 -11.74 18.67
C PHE A 147 -6.98 -11.77 17.14
N ASN A 148 -7.92 -12.17 16.28
CA ASN A 148 -7.83 -12.17 14.82
C ASN A 148 -8.50 -10.94 14.20
N LEU A 149 -7.86 -9.81 14.44
CA LEU A 149 -8.01 -8.57 13.70
C LEU A 149 -8.03 -8.81 12.16
N VAL A 150 -9.19 -8.64 11.51
CA VAL A 150 -9.37 -8.69 10.05
C VAL A 150 -8.45 -7.68 9.38
N THR A 151 -7.54 -8.13 8.51
CA THR A 151 -6.44 -7.30 7.96
C THR A 151 -6.82 -6.45 6.76
N PHE A 152 -8.10 -6.40 6.38
CA PHE A 152 -8.58 -5.66 5.21
C PHE A 152 -9.79 -4.79 5.55
N THR A 153 -10.06 -3.82 4.69
CA THR A 153 -11.18 -2.90 4.81
C THR A 153 -12.29 -3.25 3.84
N LYS A 154 -13.49 -2.70 4.08
CA LYS A 154 -14.60 -2.76 3.12
C LYS A 154 -14.20 -2.32 1.71
N GLN A 155 -13.31 -1.31 1.58
CA GLN A 155 -12.84 -0.85 0.28
C GLN A 155 -11.99 -1.90 -0.43
N ASP A 156 -11.22 -2.69 0.32
CA ASP A 156 -10.40 -3.76 -0.24
C ASP A 156 -11.29 -4.85 -0.84
N MET A 157 -12.43 -5.18 -0.23
CA MET A 157 -13.42 -6.10 -0.82
C MET A 157 -14.01 -5.55 -2.13
N TYR A 158 -14.31 -4.25 -2.21
CA TYR A 158 -14.75 -3.64 -3.47
C TYR A 158 -13.66 -3.71 -4.55
N ASN A 159 -12.41 -3.50 -4.17
CA ASN A 159 -11.28 -3.58 -5.10
C ASN A 159 -11.09 -5.02 -5.61
N GLU A 160 -11.26 -6.02 -4.74
CA GLU A 160 -11.14 -7.44 -5.12
C GLU A 160 -12.25 -7.86 -6.10
N VAL A 161 -13.50 -7.51 -5.81
CA VAL A 161 -14.62 -7.78 -6.73
C VAL A 161 -14.41 -7.06 -8.07
N ARG A 162 -13.83 -5.86 -8.08
CA ARG A 162 -13.50 -5.16 -9.32
C ARG A 162 -12.40 -5.88 -10.09
N LYS A 163 -11.39 -6.41 -9.40
CA LYS A 163 -10.28 -7.17 -9.99
C LYS A 163 -10.79 -8.46 -10.65
N GLN A 164 -11.69 -9.19 -9.99
CA GLN A 164 -12.31 -10.40 -10.53
C GLN A 164 -13.14 -10.17 -11.80
N ARG A 165 -13.71 -8.97 -11.99
CA ARG A 165 -14.50 -8.60 -13.19
C ARG A 165 -13.65 -8.14 -14.38
N GLY A 166 -12.38 -7.80 -14.14
CA GLY A 166 -11.46 -7.34 -15.18
C GLY A 166 -10.51 -8.44 -15.67
N LEU A 167 -10.63 -9.65 -15.12
CA LEU A 167 -10.07 -10.91 -15.61
C LEU A 167 -11.13 -11.61 -16.44
#